data_AF-A0A962GDR9-F1
#
_entry.id   AF-A0A962GDR9-F1
#
_cell.length_a   1.000
_cell.length_b   1.000
_cell.length_c   1.000
_cell.angle_alpha   90.00
_cell.angle_beta   90.00
_cell.angle_gamma   90.00
#
_symmetry.space_group_name_H-M   'P 1'
#
loop_
_entity.id
_entity.type
_entity.pdbx_description
1 polymer ?
#
loop_
_entity_poly.entity_id
_entity_poly.type
_entity_poly.pdbx_seq_one_letter_code
_entity_poly.pdbx_strand_id
1 'polypeptide(L)'
;MTETPRKPSTRFLLRPCLAEDLSVMENFAEASAHGLTTLPCDRAALADRIERSLQSFSTEDVSGEEIYLFVVEDCATGEVVGTSGIAARAGFSDRFYSYRNEFVVHRSQALGASNRIHTLHLCHDLTGFTLLTSFYVDPRYEDSLAAQLLSRARLLFIAAHADRFSDRIAAESPGLADASGRCPFWDAVGRRFFGMNYPAVERLSGGRSKAFIAELMPPSPVYVPLLPEEAQWAIGQL
;
A
#
# COMPACT_ATOMS: atom_id res chain seq x y z
N MET A 1 48.10 -14.71 14.60
CA MET A 1 47.34 -14.49 13.36
C MET A 1 45.94 -14.11 13.76
N THR A 2 45.64 -12.81 13.76
CA THR A 2 44.28 -12.30 13.93
C THR A 2 43.53 -12.57 12.63
N GLU A 3 42.58 -13.51 12.67
CA GLU A 3 41.63 -13.71 11.57
C GLU A 3 40.92 -12.39 11.33
N THR A 4 41.17 -11.80 10.16
CA THR A 4 40.40 -10.65 9.71
C THR A 4 38.98 -11.14 9.47
N PRO A 5 37.94 -10.58 10.13
CA PRO A 5 36.58 -11.01 9.90
C PRO A 5 36.27 -10.85 8.41
N ARG A 6 35.88 -11.96 7.79
CA ARG A 6 35.55 -12.04 6.36
C ARG A 6 34.41 -11.05 6.12
N LYS A 7 34.68 -9.95 5.40
CA LYS A 7 33.62 -9.02 4.98
C LYS A 7 32.50 -9.83 4.31
N PRO A 8 31.22 -9.64 4.69
CA PRO A 8 30.14 -10.33 4.03
C PRO A 8 30.21 -10.06 2.53
N SER A 9 30.09 -11.12 1.71
CA SER A 9 30.16 -11.02 0.25
C SER A 9 29.00 -10.25 -0.38
N THR A 10 27.97 -9.96 0.42
CA THR A 10 26.72 -9.32 -0.01
C THR A 10 26.52 -8.06 0.82
N ARG A 11 26.38 -6.89 0.17
CA ARG A 11 26.19 -5.59 0.83
C ARG A 11 24.82 -5.45 1.50
N PHE A 12 23.78 -6.00 0.88
CA PHE A 12 22.39 -5.89 1.37
C PHE A 12 21.81 -7.27 1.64
N LEU A 13 21.18 -7.43 2.81
CA LEU A 13 20.51 -8.66 3.23
C LEU A 13 19.02 -8.41 3.38
N LEU A 14 18.20 -9.10 2.60
CA LEU A 14 16.77 -9.17 2.84
C LEU A 14 16.49 -10.27 3.88
N ARG A 15 15.70 -9.93 4.90
CA ARG A 15 15.24 -10.89 5.91
C ARG A 15 13.82 -10.58 6.36
N PRO A 16 13.11 -11.53 7.00
CA PRO A 16 11.88 -11.21 7.72
C PRO A 16 12.09 -10.07 8.71
N CYS A 17 11.07 -9.21 8.84
CA CYS A 17 11.02 -8.22 9.91
C CYS A 17 10.82 -8.94 11.25
N LEU A 18 11.66 -8.62 12.23
CA LEU A 18 11.67 -9.20 13.56
C LEU A 18 11.10 -8.20 14.58
N ALA A 19 10.77 -8.69 15.78
CA ALA A 19 10.25 -7.84 16.86
C ALA A 19 11.24 -6.73 17.29
N GLU A 20 12.54 -6.98 17.15
CA GLU A 20 13.61 -6.02 17.42
C GLU A 20 13.65 -4.85 16.42
N ASP A 21 13.08 -5.03 15.22
CA ASP A 21 13.02 -3.97 14.19
C ASP A 21 11.92 -2.94 14.47
N LEU A 22 11.08 -3.13 15.50
CA LEU A 22 9.92 -2.28 15.78
C LEU A 22 10.28 -0.78 15.82
N SER A 23 11.37 -0.42 16.49
CA SER A 23 11.82 0.97 16.57
C SER A 23 12.26 1.54 15.23
N VAL A 24 12.84 0.73 14.35
CA VAL A 24 13.19 1.18 13.00
C VAL A 24 11.93 1.30 12.13
N MET A 25 10.98 0.38 12.28
CA MET A 25 9.70 0.43 11.58
C MET A 25 8.87 1.66 11.97
N GLU A 26 8.91 2.09 13.23
CA GLU A 26 8.32 3.36 13.69
C GLU A 26 8.95 4.56 12.99
N ASN A 27 10.29 4.62 12.94
CA ASN A 27 10.99 5.69 12.24
C ASN A 27 10.64 5.73 10.74
N PHE A 28 10.49 4.56 10.10
CA PHE A 28 10.04 4.48 8.71
C PHE A 28 8.61 4.95 8.54
N ALA A 29 7.69 4.60 9.46
CA ALA A 29 6.32 5.08 9.42
C ALA A 29 6.26 6.60 9.52
N GLU A 30 7.00 7.20 10.46
CA GLU A 30 7.08 8.65 10.63
C GLU A 30 7.69 9.37 9.42
N ALA A 31 8.71 8.78 8.80
CA ALA A 31 9.37 9.35 7.63
C ALA A 31 8.61 9.11 6.31
N SER A 32 7.71 8.12 6.26
CA SER A 32 6.93 7.81 5.06
C SER A 32 5.87 8.87 4.76
N ALA A 33 5.56 9.04 3.47
CA ALA A 33 4.50 9.96 3.05
C ALA A 33 3.16 9.59 3.68
N HIS A 34 2.35 10.60 3.99
CA HIS A 34 0.97 10.41 4.42
C HIS A 34 0.21 9.53 3.42
N GLY A 35 -0.57 8.56 3.91
CA GLY A 35 -1.39 7.68 3.09
C GLY A 35 -0.85 6.26 2.89
N LEU A 36 0.36 5.93 3.38
CA LEU A 36 0.82 4.54 3.43
C LEU A 36 0.20 3.79 4.62
N THR A 37 -1.10 3.48 4.53
CA THR A 37 -1.86 2.85 5.63
C THR A 37 -1.32 1.48 6.09
N THR A 38 -0.51 0.82 5.25
CA THR A 38 0.13 -0.45 5.57
C THR A 38 1.41 -0.33 6.40
N LEU A 39 1.89 0.90 6.64
CA LEU A 39 3.00 1.25 7.53
C LEU A 39 2.53 2.35 8.49
N PRO A 40 1.65 2.02 9.47
CA PRO A 40 0.99 3.03 10.30
C PRO A 40 1.94 3.68 11.31
N CYS A 41 1.77 4.97 11.56
CA CYS A 41 2.42 5.68 12.67
C CYS A 41 1.75 5.35 14.03
N ASP A 42 1.64 4.06 14.35
CA ASP A 42 1.09 3.53 15.59
C ASP A 42 1.92 2.31 16.02
N ARG A 43 2.61 2.44 17.15
CA ARG A 43 3.51 1.41 17.68
C ARG A 43 2.80 0.08 17.92
N ALA A 44 1.60 0.11 18.49
CA ALA A 44 0.88 -1.10 18.83
C ALA A 44 0.42 -1.83 17.56
N ALA A 45 -0.07 -1.07 16.56
CA ALA A 45 -0.42 -1.62 15.26
C ALA A 45 0.79 -2.17 14.51
N LEU A 46 1.96 -1.51 14.58
CA LEU A 46 3.20 -2.04 14.01
C LEU A 46 3.64 -3.34 14.69
N ALA A 47 3.61 -3.38 16.03
CA ALA A 47 3.96 -4.57 16.78
C ALA A 47 3.07 -5.78 16.44
N ASP A 48 1.74 -5.57 16.39
CA ASP A 48 0.77 -6.61 15.97
C ASP A 48 1.07 -7.11 14.55
N ARG A 49 1.35 -6.20 13.60
CA ARG A 49 1.70 -6.58 12.23
C ARG A 49 2.99 -7.39 12.14
N ILE A 50 4.00 -7.05 12.93
CA ILE A 50 5.26 -7.81 12.99
C ILE A 50 4.99 -9.22 13.55
N GLU A 51 4.24 -9.32 14.65
CA GLU A 51 3.88 -10.60 15.26
C GLU A 51 3.11 -11.52 14.28
N ARG A 52 2.07 -10.97 13.63
CA ARG A 52 1.30 -11.69 12.60
C ARG A 52 2.17 -12.11 11.41
N SER A 53 3.16 -11.30 11.05
CA SER A 53 4.13 -11.66 10.02
C SER A 53 5.00 -12.84 10.43
N LEU A 54 5.52 -12.84 11.66
CA LEU A 54 6.30 -13.94 12.20
C LEU A 54 5.49 -15.24 12.28
N GLN A 55 4.21 -15.14 12.65
CA GLN A 55 3.28 -16.27 12.61
C GLN A 55 3.10 -16.79 11.16
N SER A 56 2.91 -15.89 10.20
CA SER A 56 2.75 -16.24 8.78
C SER A 56 3.97 -16.96 8.19
N PHE A 57 5.18 -16.62 8.62
CA PHE A 57 6.40 -17.33 8.23
C PHE A 57 6.57 -18.70 8.88
N SER A 58 5.97 -18.93 10.06
CA SER A 58 6.15 -20.17 10.82
C SER A 58 5.04 -21.20 10.61
N THR A 59 3.87 -20.78 10.10
CA THR A 59 2.72 -21.65 9.86
C THR A 59 2.74 -22.32 8.48
N GLU A 60 2.25 -23.56 8.40
CA GLU A 60 1.89 -24.22 7.13
C GLU A 60 0.47 -23.88 6.68
N ASP A 61 -0.31 -23.19 7.52
CA ASP A 61 -1.64 -22.71 7.15
C ASP A 61 -1.55 -21.69 6.00
N VAL A 62 -2.45 -21.84 5.04
CA VAL A 62 -2.59 -21.04 3.81
C VAL A 62 -4.04 -20.58 3.67
N SER A 63 -4.57 -20.10 4.78
CA SER A 63 -5.93 -19.61 4.92
C SER A 63 -6.19 -18.38 4.05
N GLY A 64 -5.15 -17.58 3.78
CA GLY A 64 -5.21 -16.30 3.09
C GLY A 64 -5.06 -15.09 4.02
N GLU A 65 -5.08 -15.29 5.34
CA GLU A 65 -4.89 -14.22 6.35
C GLU A 65 -3.47 -13.69 6.40
N GLU A 66 -2.54 -14.44 5.83
CA GLU A 66 -1.12 -14.29 6.06
C GLU A 66 -0.61 -12.93 5.54
N ILE A 67 0.27 -12.32 6.32
CA ILE A 67 1.02 -11.13 5.93
C ILE A 67 2.51 -11.42 6.09
N TYR A 68 3.33 -10.92 5.19
CA TYR A 68 4.77 -11.14 5.20
C TYR A 68 5.46 -9.80 5.15
N LEU A 69 6.16 -9.43 6.23
CA LEU A 69 6.97 -8.23 6.34
C LEU A 69 8.45 -8.59 6.21
N PHE A 70 9.13 -7.83 5.36
CA PHE A 70 10.56 -7.96 5.09
C PHE A 70 11.24 -6.63 5.39
N VAL A 71 12.48 -6.71 5.83
CA VAL A 71 13.39 -5.58 5.91
C VAL A 71 14.64 -5.86 5.09
N VAL A 72 15.33 -4.80 4.70
CA VAL A 72 16.67 -4.91 4.13
C VAL A 72 17.68 -4.25 5.05
N GLU A 73 18.74 -4.97 5.35
CA GLU A 73 19.84 -4.56 6.20
C GLU A 73 21.07 -4.27 5.32
N ASP A 74 21.75 -3.13 5.53
CA ASP A 74 23.10 -2.91 4.99
C ASP A 74 24.12 -3.62 5.91
N CYS A 75 24.68 -4.73 5.44
CA CYS A 75 25.60 -5.55 6.22
C CYS A 75 26.94 -4.85 6.53
N ALA A 76 27.24 -3.71 5.89
CA ALA A 76 28.41 -2.92 6.21
C ALA A 76 28.22 -2.08 7.48
N THR A 77 26.99 -1.66 7.78
CA THR A 77 26.66 -0.81 8.94
C THR A 77 25.85 -1.55 10.00
N GLY A 78 25.16 -2.64 9.63
CA GLY A 78 24.17 -3.32 10.47
C GLY A 78 22.84 -2.56 10.56
N GLU A 79 22.66 -1.51 9.76
CA GLU A 79 21.43 -0.72 9.77
C GLU A 79 20.35 -1.38 8.91
N VAL A 80 19.12 -1.40 9.39
CA VAL A 80 17.95 -1.65 8.56
C VAL A 80 17.60 -0.37 7.80
N VAL A 81 17.54 -0.46 6.46
CA VAL A 81 17.48 0.71 5.56
C VAL A 81 16.21 0.76 4.70
N GLY A 82 15.32 -0.21 4.87
CA GLY A 82 14.01 -0.19 4.25
C GLY A 82 13.16 -1.39 4.62
N THR A 83 11.89 -1.32 4.26
CA THR A 83 10.86 -2.32 4.56
C THR A 83 9.95 -2.54 3.36
N SER A 84 9.35 -3.73 3.31
CA SER A 84 8.33 -4.08 2.32
C SER A 84 7.44 -5.20 2.84
N GLY A 85 6.21 -5.26 2.35
CA GLY A 85 5.23 -6.24 2.79
C GLY A 85 4.51 -6.93 1.64
N ILE A 86 3.87 -8.06 1.96
CA ILE A 86 2.92 -8.79 1.14
C ILE A 86 1.73 -9.14 2.01
N ALA A 87 0.50 -8.89 1.55
CA ALA A 87 -0.69 -9.54 2.09
C ALA A 87 -1.11 -10.66 1.13
N ALA A 88 -1.29 -11.88 1.65
CA ALA A 88 -1.62 -13.05 0.84
C ALA A 88 -2.93 -12.82 0.06
N ARG A 89 -3.96 -12.32 0.76
CA ARG A 89 -5.26 -11.92 0.20
C ARG A 89 -5.66 -10.52 0.65
N ALA A 90 -5.80 -9.60 -0.31
CA ALA A 90 -6.30 -8.26 -0.08
C ALA A 90 -7.73 -8.31 0.47
N GLY A 91 -7.97 -7.61 1.57
CA GLY A 91 -9.27 -7.64 2.23
C GLY A 91 -9.63 -9.01 2.81
N PHE A 92 -8.68 -9.84 3.26
CA PHE A 92 -9.01 -11.17 3.82
C PHE A 92 -10.12 -11.13 4.87
N SER A 93 -10.03 -10.19 5.82
CA SER A 93 -11.03 -10.03 6.89
C SER A 93 -12.28 -9.26 6.47
N ASP A 94 -12.33 -8.70 5.25
CA ASP A 94 -13.42 -7.83 4.77
C ASP A 94 -13.40 -7.66 3.23
N ARG A 95 -13.48 -6.43 2.72
CA ARG A 95 -13.43 -6.08 1.30
C ARG A 95 -12.30 -5.09 1.05
N PHE A 96 -11.59 -5.28 -0.06
CA PHE A 96 -10.62 -4.29 -0.52
C PHE A 96 -11.29 -3.29 -1.46
N TYR A 97 -11.71 -2.15 -0.90
CA TYR A 97 -12.43 -1.13 -1.66
C TYR A 97 -11.51 -0.30 -2.56
N SER A 98 -11.99 0.01 -3.77
CA SER A 98 -11.31 0.87 -4.73
C SER A 98 -12.32 1.58 -5.64
N TYR A 99 -11.86 2.60 -6.37
CA TYR A 99 -12.62 3.18 -7.47
C TYR A 99 -12.17 2.56 -8.80
N ARG A 100 -13.09 1.89 -9.49
CA ARG A 100 -12.88 1.45 -10.87
C ARG A 100 -13.18 2.61 -11.81
N ASN A 101 -12.17 3.01 -12.58
CA ASN A 101 -12.30 4.02 -13.64
C ASN A 101 -12.77 3.35 -14.93
N GLU A 102 -14.04 3.55 -15.28
CA GLU A 102 -14.68 3.01 -16.47
C GLU A 102 -15.15 4.14 -17.39
N PHE A 103 -15.79 3.78 -18.50
CA PHE A 103 -16.40 4.74 -19.40
C PHE A 103 -17.86 4.40 -19.69
N VAL A 104 -18.71 5.42 -19.68
CA VAL A 104 -20.07 5.37 -20.21
C VAL A 104 -20.08 6.05 -21.57
N VAL A 105 -20.80 5.47 -22.54
CA VAL A 105 -20.99 6.05 -23.87
C VAL A 105 -22.39 6.62 -23.99
N HIS A 106 -22.49 7.93 -24.12
CA HIS A 106 -23.75 8.62 -24.41
C HIS A 106 -23.84 8.93 -25.89
N ARG A 107 -24.87 8.42 -26.55
CA ARG A 107 -25.15 8.69 -27.97
C ARG A 107 -26.40 9.53 -28.11
N SER A 108 -26.30 10.63 -28.85
CA SER A 108 -27.44 11.47 -29.23
C SER A 108 -27.59 11.43 -30.74
N GLN A 109 -28.63 10.77 -31.24
CA GLN A 109 -28.94 10.74 -32.67
C GLN A 109 -29.28 12.14 -33.19
N ALA A 110 -30.07 12.91 -32.43
CA ALA A 110 -30.46 14.27 -32.79
C ALA A 110 -29.26 15.22 -32.96
N LEU A 111 -28.19 15.00 -32.19
CA LEU A 111 -26.94 15.79 -32.28
C LEU A 111 -25.87 15.14 -33.16
N GLY A 112 -26.11 13.93 -33.68
CA GLY A 112 -25.09 13.14 -34.38
C GLY A 112 -23.84 12.85 -33.53
N ALA A 113 -23.96 12.88 -32.20
CA ALA A 113 -22.83 12.88 -31.27
C ALA A 113 -22.75 11.58 -30.47
N SER A 114 -21.52 11.17 -30.15
CA SER A 114 -21.22 10.02 -29.29
C SER A 114 -20.08 10.38 -28.35
N ASN A 115 -20.40 10.58 -27.08
CA ASN A 115 -19.44 10.99 -26.05
C ASN A 115 -19.08 9.82 -25.17
N ARG A 116 -17.78 9.55 -25.02
CA ARG A 116 -17.23 8.57 -24.08
C ARG A 116 -16.76 9.32 -22.83
N ILE A 117 -17.34 9.02 -21.69
CA ILE A 117 -17.16 9.79 -20.45
C ILE A 117 -16.63 8.88 -19.34
N HIS A 118 -15.56 9.30 -18.67
CA HIS A 118 -15.01 8.58 -17.53
C HIS A 118 -15.91 8.66 -16.28
N THR A 119 -16.11 7.52 -15.64
CA THR A 119 -16.86 7.38 -14.38
C THR A 119 -16.06 6.56 -13.36
N LEU A 120 -16.12 6.96 -12.09
CA LEU A 120 -15.53 6.22 -10.98
C LEU A 120 -16.63 5.46 -10.25
N HIS A 121 -16.52 4.14 -10.23
CA HIS A 121 -17.45 3.25 -9.52
C HIS A 121 -16.77 2.69 -8.28
N LEU A 122 -17.36 2.87 -7.12
CA LEU A 122 -16.89 2.21 -5.90
C LEU A 122 -17.13 0.71 -6.04
N CYS A 123 -16.06 -0.08 -5.93
CA CYS A 123 -16.12 -1.54 -6.02
C CYS A 123 -15.13 -2.18 -5.04
N HIS A 124 -15.03 -3.51 -5.09
CA HIS A 124 -14.09 -4.28 -4.29
C HIS A 124 -13.43 -5.39 -5.11
N ASP A 125 -13.22 -5.15 -6.41
CA ASP A 125 -12.80 -6.15 -7.40
C ASP A 125 -11.41 -6.73 -7.14
N LEU A 126 -10.59 -6.04 -6.36
CA LEU A 126 -9.24 -6.48 -5.98
C LEU A 126 -9.24 -7.36 -4.71
N THR A 127 -10.40 -7.59 -4.08
CA THR A 127 -10.50 -8.50 -2.94
C THR A 127 -9.98 -9.89 -3.33
N GLY A 128 -9.12 -10.47 -2.49
CA GLY A 128 -8.51 -11.78 -2.74
C GLY A 128 -7.27 -11.76 -3.66
N PHE A 129 -6.87 -10.61 -4.21
CA PHE A 129 -5.57 -10.47 -4.89
C PHE A 129 -4.44 -10.51 -3.86
N THR A 130 -3.25 -10.93 -4.27
CA THR A 130 -2.05 -10.70 -3.46
C THR A 130 -1.67 -9.24 -3.55
N LEU A 131 -1.47 -8.58 -2.41
CA LEU A 131 -1.21 -7.14 -2.35
C LEU A 131 0.22 -6.88 -1.91
N LEU A 132 0.98 -6.14 -2.71
CA LEU A 132 2.28 -5.61 -2.32
C LEU A 132 2.07 -4.38 -1.44
N THR A 133 2.64 -4.38 -0.24
CA THR A 133 2.37 -3.38 0.81
C THR A 133 3.67 -2.85 1.41
N SER A 134 3.54 -1.85 2.30
CA SER A 134 4.57 -1.39 3.25
C SER A 134 5.93 -1.08 2.63
N PHE A 135 5.99 -0.67 1.36
CA PHE A 135 7.24 -0.39 0.68
C PHE A 135 7.77 0.97 1.07
N TYR A 136 8.94 0.99 1.71
CA TYR A 136 9.67 2.21 2.07
C TYR A 136 11.17 1.93 2.04
N VAL A 137 11.96 2.90 1.60
CA VAL A 137 13.42 2.87 1.61
C VAL A 137 13.91 4.21 2.14
N ASP A 138 14.91 4.19 3.01
CA ASP A 138 15.57 5.41 3.47
C ASP A 138 16.11 6.18 2.25
N PRO A 139 15.84 7.49 2.11
CA PRO A 139 16.28 8.29 0.96
C PRO A 139 17.77 8.22 0.68
N ARG A 140 18.61 7.98 1.71
CA ARG A 140 20.07 7.78 1.54
C ARG A 140 20.42 6.55 0.69
N TYR A 141 19.47 5.63 0.52
CA TYR A 141 19.61 4.35 -0.17
C TYR A 141 18.74 4.24 -1.43
N GLU A 142 18.05 5.31 -1.85
CA GLU A 142 17.13 5.31 -2.99
C GLU A 142 17.82 4.88 -4.30
N ASP A 143 19.02 5.40 -4.56
CA ASP A 143 19.83 5.06 -5.73
C ASP A 143 20.64 3.74 -5.59
N SER A 144 20.40 2.99 -4.52
CA SER A 144 21.11 1.73 -4.25
C SER A 144 20.32 0.49 -4.72
N LEU A 145 20.95 -0.68 -4.63
CA LEU A 145 20.27 -1.95 -4.90
C LEU A 145 19.27 -2.35 -3.80
N ALA A 146 19.23 -1.65 -2.66
CA ALA A 146 18.31 -1.96 -1.56
C ALA A 146 16.84 -1.89 -2.00
N ALA A 147 16.46 -0.83 -2.73
CA ALA A 147 15.10 -0.65 -3.23
C ALA A 147 14.70 -1.75 -4.23
N GLN A 148 15.60 -2.10 -5.15
CA GLN A 148 15.36 -3.16 -6.11
C GLN A 148 15.25 -4.53 -5.44
N LEU A 149 16.10 -4.79 -4.44
CA LEU A 149 16.09 -6.02 -3.66
C LEU A 149 14.77 -6.15 -2.89
N LEU A 150 14.37 -5.14 -2.11
CA LEU A 150 13.09 -5.12 -1.39
C LEU A 150 11.91 -5.36 -2.33
N SER A 151 11.87 -4.64 -3.46
CA SER A 151 10.71 -4.73 -4.35
C SER A 151 10.61 -6.09 -5.02
N ARG A 152 11.70 -6.56 -5.63
CA ARG A 152 11.72 -7.78 -6.44
C ARG A 152 11.78 -9.06 -5.61
N ALA A 153 12.37 -9.02 -4.41
CA ALA A 153 12.42 -10.21 -3.57
C ALA A 153 11.03 -10.64 -3.08
N ARG A 154 10.08 -9.72 -2.92
CA ARG A 154 8.67 -10.07 -2.70
C ARG A 154 8.12 -10.95 -3.83
N LEU A 155 8.43 -10.60 -5.07
CA LEU A 155 8.02 -11.39 -6.24
C LEU A 155 8.71 -12.76 -6.28
N LEU A 156 9.98 -12.83 -5.89
CA LEU A 156 10.70 -14.09 -5.75
C LEU A 156 10.13 -14.97 -4.65
N PHE A 157 9.75 -14.39 -3.51
CA PHE A 157 9.08 -15.08 -2.41
C PHE A 157 7.71 -15.62 -2.86
N ILE A 158 6.92 -14.80 -3.56
CA ILE A 158 5.65 -15.24 -4.15
C ILE A 158 5.86 -16.40 -5.12
N ALA A 159 6.87 -16.32 -6.00
CA ALA A 159 7.17 -17.39 -6.94
C ALA A 159 7.63 -18.69 -6.25
N ALA A 160 8.40 -18.60 -5.16
CA ALA A 160 8.89 -19.76 -4.41
C ALA A 160 7.80 -20.43 -3.56
N HIS A 161 6.74 -19.70 -3.20
CA HIS A 161 5.66 -20.15 -2.33
C HIS A 161 4.28 -19.89 -2.98
N ALA A 162 4.16 -20.18 -4.27
CA ALA A 162 3.02 -19.77 -5.10
C ALA A 162 1.66 -20.25 -4.58
N ASP A 163 1.63 -21.38 -3.87
CA ASP A 163 0.45 -21.96 -3.21
C ASP A 163 -0.15 -21.06 -2.13
N ARG A 164 0.66 -20.17 -1.54
CA ARG A 164 0.23 -19.22 -0.51
C ARG A 164 -0.44 -17.96 -1.08
N PHE A 165 -0.35 -17.74 -2.39
CA PHE A 165 -0.70 -16.47 -3.01
C PHE A 165 -1.79 -16.60 -4.07
N SER A 166 -2.32 -15.46 -4.46
CA SER A 166 -3.25 -15.34 -5.58
C SER A 166 -2.50 -15.41 -6.91
N ASP A 167 -3.19 -15.86 -7.96
CA ASP A 167 -2.70 -15.80 -9.34
C ASP A 167 -2.66 -14.35 -9.88
N ARG A 168 -3.26 -13.40 -9.15
CA ARG A 168 -3.25 -11.97 -9.47
C ARG A 168 -2.64 -11.15 -8.34
N ILE A 169 -1.74 -10.25 -8.73
CA ILE A 169 -1.03 -9.35 -7.83
C ILE A 169 -1.49 -7.91 -8.08
N ALA A 170 -1.69 -7.16 -7.01
CA ALA A 170 -1.95 -5.72 -7.03
C ALA A 170 -0.93 -4.98 -6.17
N ALA A 171 -0.76 -3.69 -6.45
CA ALA A 171 -0.04 -2.75 -5.59
C ALA A 171 -0.83 -1.45 -5.54
N GLU A 172 -1.00 -0.91 -4.34
CA GLU A 172 -1.57 0.43 -4.11
C GLU A 172 -0.44 1.33 -3.63
N SER A 173 -0.30 2.48 -4.27
CA SER A 173 0.63 3.53 -3.85
C SER A 173 -0.18 4.69 -3.28
N PRO A 174 0.34 5.42 -2.28
CA PRO A 174 -0.30 6.63 -1.78
C PRO A 174 -0.55 7.60 -2.95
N GLY A 175 -1.76 8.17 -2.98
CA GLY A 175 -2.08 9.19 -3.98
C GLY A 175 -1.48 10.54 -3.61
N LEU A 176 -1.47 11.46 -4.58
CA LEU A 176 -0.96 12.82 -4.39
C LEU A 176 -1.56 13.54 -3.17
N ALA A 177 -0.69 14.00 -2.29
CA ALA A 177 -1.00 14.93 -1.21
C ALA A 177 0.08 16.02 -1.15
N ASP A 178 -0.30 17.27 -0.89
CA ASP A 178 0.67 18.36 -0.73
C ASP A 178 1.37 18.31 0.64
N ALA A 179 2.32 19.22 0.86
CA ALA A 179 3.08 19.31 2.12
C ALA A 179 2.22 19.59 3.36
N SER A 180 0.98 20.06 3.19
CA SER A 180 0.00 20.24 4.28
C SER A 180 -0.88 19.01 4.50
N GLY A 181 -0.69 17.96 3.71
CA GLY A 181 -1.49 16.74 3.69
C GLY A 181 -2.83 16.90 2.94
N ARG A 182 -3.02 17.97 2.16
CA ARG A 182 -4.22 18.14 1.35
C ARG A 182 -4.16 17.21 0.15
N CYS A 183 -5.17 16.37 0.00
CA CYS A 183 -5.36 15.51 -1.16
C CYS A 183 -6.50 16.08 -2.05
N PRO A 184 -6.21 16.55 -3.28
CA PRO A 184 -7.23 17.14 -4.15
C PRO A 184 -8.40 16.20 -4.46
N PHE A 185 -8.09 14.91 -4.66
CA PHE A 185 -9.11 13.90 -4.91
C PHE A 185 -10.01 13.70 -3.68
N TRP A 186 -9.42 13.59 -2.48
CA TRP A 186 -10.19 13.48 -1.24
C TRP A 186 -11.10 14.69 -1.01
N ASP A 187 -10.59 15.90 -1.22
CA ASP A 187 -11.37 17.14 -1.09
C ASP A 187 -12.59 17.17 -2.03
N ALA A 188 -12.43 16.69 -3.27
CA ALA A 188 -13.49 16.68 -4.27
C ALA A 188 -14.52 15.56 -4.08
N VAL A 189 -14.11 14.45 -3.45
CA VAL A 189 -14.92 13.23 -3.34
C VAL A 189 -15.22 12.90 -1.88
N GLY A 190 -14.25 12.34 -1.15
CA GLY A 190 -14.47 11.81 0.21
C GLY A 190 -14.91 12.86 1.23
N ARG A 191 -14.25 14.03 1.26
CA ARG A 191 -14.55 15.11 2.23
C ARG A 191 -16.01 15.58 2.17
N ARG A 192 -16.67 15.49 1.01
CA ARG A 192 -18.07 15.88 0.85
C ARG A 192 -19.05 14.99 1.62
N PHE A 193 -18.68 13.74 1.89
CA PHE A 193 -19.50 12.78 2.63
C PHE A 193 -19.05 12.66 4.09
N PHE A 194 -17.75 12.80 4.36
CA PHE A 194 -17.18 12.64 5.69
C PHE A 194 -17.08 13.93 6.50
N GLY A 195 -17.08 15.10 5.85
CA GLY A 195 -16.86 16.38 6.51
C GLY A 195 -15.44 16.56 7.11
N MET A 196 -14.52 15.64 6.80
CA MET A 196 -13.17 15.57 7.37
C MET A 196 -12.08 15.77 6.31
N ASN A 197 -10.95 16.36 6.70
CA ASN A 197 -9.78 16.46 5.83
C ASN A 197 -9.03 15.12 5.73
N TYR A 198 -8.17 15.00 4.72
CA TYR A 198 -7.47 13.75 4.41
C TYR A 198 -6.60 13.23 5.58
N PRO A 199 -5.77 14.06 6.25
CA PRO A 199 -4.98 13.57 7.36
C PRO A 199 -5.83 13.07 8.54
N ALA A 200 -7.00 13.66 8.77
CA ALA A 200 -7.89 13.20 9.84
C ALA A 200 -8.56 11.87 9.52
N VAL A 201 -8.98 11.63 8.27
CA VAL A 201 -9.56 10.32 7.89
C VAL A 201 -8.51 9.22 7.86
N GLU A 202 -7.28 9.52 7.46
CA GLU A 202 -6.17 8.56 7.48
C GLU A 202 -5.82 8.15 8.91
N ARG A 203 -5.79 9.09 9.86
CA ARG A 203 -5.62 8.77 11.28
C ARG A 203 -6.76 7.93 11.85
N LEU A 204 -8.01 8.19 11.46
CA LEU A 204 -9.15 7.35 11.86
C LEU A 204 -9.07 5.95 11.23
N SER A 205 -8.60 5.88 9.99
CA SER A 205 -8.38 4.62 9.29
C SER A 205 -7.33 3.81 10.02
N GLY A 206 -6.22 4.39 10.50
CA GLY A 206 -5.41 3.85 11.61
C GLY A 206 -5.09 2.34 11.56
N GLY A 207 -4.91 1.78 10.36
CA GLY A 207 -4.74 0.32 10.16
C GLY A 207 -6.02 -0.54 10.24
N ARG A 208 -7.18 0.05 10.52
CA ARG A 208 -8.53 -0.53 10.45
C ARG A 208 -8.98 -0.74 9.00
N SER A 209 -9.98 -1.62 8.83
CA SER A 209 -10.67 -1.79 7.55
C SER A 209 -11.21 -0.44 7.04
N LYS A 210 -10.92 -0.10 5.77
CA LYS A 210 -11.49 1.07 5.08
C LYS A 210 -12.99 0.92 4.79
N ALA A 211 -13.66 -0.12 5.31
CA ALA A 211 -15.09 -0.36 5.11
C ALA A 211 -15.97 0.80 5.56
N PHE A 212 -15.65 1.45 6.69
CA PHE A 212 -16.40 2.62 7.15
C PHE A 212 -16.35 3.78 6.12
N ILE A 213 -15.26 3.87 5.33
CA ILE A 213 -15.18 4.84 4.24
C ILE A 213 -16.22 4.47 3.18
N ALA A 214 -16.20 3.23 2.72
CA ALA A 214 -17.10 2.75 1.70
C ALA A 214 -18.59 2.82 2.09
N GLU A 215 -18.93 2.61 3.36
CA GLU A 215 -20.31 2.64 3.88
C GLU A 215 -20.99 4.01 3.75
N LEU A 216 -20.25 5.11 3.74
CA LEU A 216 -20.79 6.46 3.58
C LEU A 216 -20.65 7.02 2.16
N MET A 217 -19.95 6.33 1.26
CA MET A 217 -19.80 6.76 -0.12
C MET A 217 -21.02 6.35 -0.96
N PRO A 218 -21.44 7.19 -1.93
CA PRO A 218 -22.59 6.89 -2.76
C PRO A 218 -22.29 5.68 -3.67
N PRO A 219 -23.25 4.78 -3.89
CA PRO A 219 -23.09 3.66 -4.83
C PRO A 219 -23.14 4.12 -6.29
N SER A 220 -23.69 5.32 -6.54
CA SER A 220 -23.78 5.90 -7.88
C SER A 220 -22.40 6.32 -8.40
N PRO A 221 -22.13 6.17 -9.71
CA PRO A 221 -20.86 6.58 -10.29
C PRO A 221 -20.60 8.08 -10.15
N VAL A 222 -19.34 8.41 -9.86
CA VAL A 222 -18.84 9.78 -9.92
C VAL A 222 -18.35 10.06 -11.34
N TYR A 223 -19.00 10.99 -12.04
CA TYR A 223 -18.56 11.43 -13.35
C TYR A 223 -17.29 12.28 -13.21
N VAL A 224 -16.18 11.80 -13.77
CA VAL A 224 -14.88 12.51 -13.70
C VAL A 224 -14.97 13.94 -14.22
N PRO A 225 -15.68 14.26 -15.32
CA PRO A 225 -15.80 15.64 -15.80
C PRO A 225 -16.53 16.61 -14.84
N LEU A 226 -17.23 16.09 -13.82
CA LEU A 226 -17.88 16.91 -12.81
C LEU A 226 -16.96 17.24 -11.62
N LEU A 227 -15.76 16.66 -11.57
CA LEU A 227 -14.76 16.95 -10.57
C LEU A 227 -14.01 18.25 -10.91
N PRO A 228 -13.53 19.00 -9.91
CA PRO A 228 -12.56 20.08 -10.15
C PRO A 228 -11.36 19.57 -10.92
N GLU A 229 -10.79 20.41 -11.79
CA GLU A 229 -9.67 20.05 -12.66
C GLU A 229 -8.49 19.44 -11.87
N GLU A 230 -8.10 20.06 -10.75
CA GLU A 230 -7.04 19.55 -9.88
C GLU A 230 -7.30 18.11 -9.37
N ALA A 231 -8.56 17.78 -9.07
CA ALA A 231 -8.94 16.43 -8.64
C ALA A 231 -8.94 15.44 -9.80
N GLN A 232 -9.26 15.88 -11.02
CA GLN A 232 -9.12 15.04 -12.22
C GLN A 232 -7.65 14.72 -12.49
N TRP A 233 -6.78 15.73 -12.41
CA TRP A 233 -5.33 15.56 -12.59
C TRP A 233 -4.72 14.65 -11.52
N ALA A 234 -5.20 14.71 -10.28
CA ALA A 234 -4.70 13.88 -9.19
C ALA A 234 -5.00 12.37 -9.34
N ILE A 235 -5.96 11.97 -10.19
CA ILE A 235 -6.31 10.56 -10.37
C ILE A 235 -5.12 9.81 -10.99
N GLY A 236 -4.59 8.83 -10.24
CA GLY A 236 -3.49 7.96 -10.68
C GLY A 236 -2.09 8.60 -10.60
N GLN A 237 -1.96 9.76 -9.97
CA GLN A 237 -0.65 10.39 -9.69
C GLN A 237 -0.11 9.94 -8.34
N LEU A 238 1.22 9.82 -8.26
CA LEU A 238 2.01 9.47 -7.07
C LEU A 238 2.86 10.65 -6.63
#